data_AF-A0A7V4Q7D8-F1
#
_entry.id   AF-A0A7V4Q7D8-F1
#
_cell.length_a   1.000
_cell.length_b   1.000
_cell.length_c   1.000
_cell.angle_alpha   90.00
_cell.angle_beta   90.00
_cell.angle_gamma   90.00
#
_symmetry.space_group_name_H-M   'P 1'
#
loop_
_entity.id
_entity.type
_entity.pdbx_description
1 polymer ?
#
loop_
_entity_poly.entity_id
_entity_poly.type
_entity_poly.pdbx_seq_one_letter_code
_entity_poly.pdbx_strand_id
1 'polypeptide(L)'
;MLKRFACALFLGLCLAGSAFAAETKNPTLVIETSLGKVKVELFQKEAPVSVQNFLDYAKSGFYNGTIFHRVIPGFMIQGGGLTASLIPKETKPPIKNEAANGLT
;
A
#
# COMPACT_ATOMS: atom_id res chain seq x y z
N MET A 1 17.85 -63.16 22.84
CA MET A 1 18.85 -62.85 23.89
C MET A 1 19.22 -61.38 23.73
N LEU A 2 18.64 -60.50 24.56
CA LEU A 2 19.19 -59.97 25.83
C LEU A 2 20.02 -58.67 25.59
N LYS A 3 19.35 -57.51 25.63
CA LYS A 3 19.40 -56.46 26.69
C LYS A 3 20.47 -55.37 26.49
N ARG A 4 19.96 -54.13 26.35
CA ARG A 4 20.33 -52.89 27.08
C ARG A 4 21.73 -52.29 26.88
N PHE A 5 21.76 -51.15 26.19
CA PHE A 5 22.54 -49.94 26.52
C PHE A 5 21.61 -48.74 26.24
N ALA A 6 20.92 -48.16 27.23
CA ALA A 6 21.33 -47.02 28.05
C ALA A 6 21.81 -45.83 27.17
N CYS A 7 20.95 -44.86 26.84
CA CYS A 7 20.67 -43.61 27.56
C CYS A 7 21.82 -42.57 27.48
N ALA A 8 21.45 -41.31 27.19
CA ALA A 8 22.25 -40.09 26.92
C ALA A 8 22.63 -39.93 25.43
N LEU A 9 22.05 -38.98 24.68
CA LEU A 9 22.21 -37.54 24.92
C LEU A 9 20.99 -36.75 24.41
N PHE A 10 20.17 -36.27 25.35
CA PHE A 10 19.27 -35.14 25.17
C PHE A 10 20.14 -33.87 25.24
N LEU A 11 20.50 -33.25 24.11
CA LEU A 11 20.77 -31.80 24.03
C LEU A 11 21.08 -31.38 22.59
N GLY A 12 20.19 -30.61 21.98
CA GLY A 12 20.40 -30.04 20.65
C GLY A 12 19.20 -29.27 20.15
N LEU A 13 18.61 -28.51 21.08
CA LEU A 13 17.68 -27.41 20.93
C LEU A 13 17.12 -27.20 19.52
N CYS A 14 15.82 -27.46 19.37
CA CYS A 14 14.99 -26.94 18.29
C CYS A 14 15.38 -25.50 17.97
N LEU A 15 16.13 -25.30 16.88
CA LEU A 15 16.12 -24.06 16.14
C LEU A 15 14.78 -23.99 15.39
N ALA A 16 13.70 -23.97 16.18
CA ALA A 16 12.47 -23.32 15.79
C ALA A 16 12.83 -21.83 15.74
N GLY A 17 13.51 -21.44 14.65
CA GLY A 17 13.56 -20.06 14.24
C GLY A 17 12.11 -19.66 14.04
N SER A 18 11.53 -19.06 15.07
CA SER A 18 10.33 -18.27 14.92
C SER A 18 10.70 -17.20 13.91
N ALA A 19 10.39 -17.46 12.64
CA ALA A 19 10.35 -16.45 11.62
C ALA A 19 9.25 -15.51 12.09
N PHE A 20 9.63 -14.51 12.89
CA PHE A 20 8.81 -13.33 13.11
C PHE A 20 8.60 -12.76 11.72
N ALA A 21 7.46 -13.10 11.11
CA ALA A 21 6.98 -12.40 9.94
C ALA A 21 6.82 -10.95 10.37
N ALA A 22 7.79 -10.11 10.01
CA ALA A 22 7.70 -8.69 10.25
C ALA A 22 6.47 -8.19 9.49
N GLU A 23 5.45 -7.75 10.24
CA GLU A 23 4.29 -7.12 9.65
C GLU A 23 4.75 -5.81 9.00
N THR A 24 4.84 -5.80 7.67
CA THR A 24 5.21 -4.60 6.93
C THR A 24 4.06 -3.61 7.03
N LYS A 25 4.27 -2.53 7.78
CA LYS A 25 3.30 -1.45 7.90
C LYS A 25 2.99 -0.84 6.54
N ASN A 26 1.72 -0.57 6.30
CA ASN A 26 1.25 0.09 5.09
C ASN A 26 1.83 1.51 4.93
N PRO A 27 2.17 1.93 3.70
CA PRO A 27 2.53 3.31 3.43
C PRO A 27 1.42 4.29 3.82
N THR A 28 1.79 5.42 4.41
CA THR A 28 0.86 6.50 4.73
C THR A 28 1.34 7.82 4.15
N LEU A 29 0.42 8.68 3.73
CA LEU A 29 0.71 10.03 3.24
C LEU A 29 -0.38 11.02 3.63
N VAL A 30 -0.10 12.30 3.39
CA VAL A 30 -1.06 13.39 3.59
C VAL A 30 -1.29 14.09 2.27
N ILE A 31 -2.55 14.23 1.89
CA ILE A 31 -2.98 15.10 0.80
C ILE A 31 -3.29 16.46 1.43
N GLU A 32 -2.46 17.45 1.16
CA GLU A 32 -2.70 18.83 1.59
C GLU A 32 -3.60 19.54 0.58
N THR A 33 -4.74 20.02 1.04
CA THR A 33 -5.73 20.73 0.21
C THR A 33 -6.00 22.11 0.78
N SER A 34 -6.63 22.98 0.00
CA SER A 34 -7.09 24.29 0.48
C SER A 34 -8.15 24.20 1.58
N LEU A 35 -8.81 23.04 1.76
CA LEU A 35 -9.83 22.80 2.78
C LEU A 35 -9.31 21.99 3.97
N GLY A 36 -8.00 21.72 4.02
CA GLY A 36 -7.36 20.98 5.11
C GLY A 36 -6.59 19.74 4.65
N LYS A 37 -6.10 18.98 5.63
CA LYS A 37 -5.25 17.81 5.41
C LYS A 37 -6.08 16.52 5.43
N VAL A 38 -5.87 15.66 4.44
CA VAL A 38 -6.45 14.31 4.39
C VAL A 38 -5.33 13.29 4.56
N LYS A 39 -5.35 12.54 5.66
CA LYS A 39 -4.40 11.46 5.89
C LYS A 39 -4.91 10.18 5.22
N VAL A 40 -4.04 9.52 4.47
CA VAL A 40 -4.35 8.30 3.69
C VAL A 40 -3.37 7.20 4.08
N GLU A 41 -3.91 6.00 4.31
CA GLU A 41 -3.15 4.75 4.41
C GLU A 41 -3.38 3.92 3.14
N LEU A 42 -2.33 3.29 2.62
CA LEU A 42 -2.34 2.56 1.36
C LEU A 42 -2.08 1.08 1.59
N PHE A 43 -2.98 0.22 1.12
CA PHE A 43 -2.90 -1.23 1.30
C PHE A 43 -1.95 -1.88 0.27
N GLN A 44 -0.64 -1.82 0.58
CA GLN A 44 0.44 -2.22 -0.32
C GLN A 44 0.44 -3.71 -0.65
N LYS A 45 -0.05 -4.54 0.26
CA LYS A 45 -0.11 -6.00 0.07
C LYS A 45 -1.23 -6.39 -0.89
N GLU A 46 -2.38 -5.73 -0.79
CA GLU A 46 -3.60 -6.01 -1.55
C GLU A 46 -3.59 -5.35 -2.94
N ALA A 47 -2.97 -4.16 -3.07
CA ALA A 47 -2.93 -3.40 -4.31
C ALA A 47 -1.49 -2.92 -4.66
N PRO A 48 -0.52 -3.83 -4.81
CA PRO A 48 0.89 -3.46 -4.89
C PRO A 48 1.24 -2.57 -6.09
N VAL A 49 0.63 -2.81 -7.26
CA VAL A 49 0.90 -2.01 -8.46
C VAL A 49 0.27 -0.62 -8.33
N SER A 50 -0.95 -0.56 -7.81
CA SER A 50 -1.69 0.69 -7.62
C SER A 50 -1.04 1.59 -6.58
N VAL A 51 -0.60 1.01 -5.45
CA VAL A 51 0.09 1.76 -4.40
C VAL A 51 1.44 2.28 -4.90
N GLN A 52 2.24 1.46 -5.59
CA GLN A 52 3.50 1.92 -6.15
C GLN A 52 3.30 3.07 -7.16
N ASN A 53 2.33 2.93 -8.07
CA ASN A 53 2.01 3.97 -9.04
C ASN A 53 1.56 5.27 -8.36
N PHE A 54 0.71 5.20 -7.34
CA PHE A 54 0.26 6.38 -6.60
C PHE A 54 1.41 7.08 -5.88
N LEU A 55 2.28 6.31 -5.21
CA LEU A 55 3.46 6.83 -4.53
C LEU A 55 4.44 7.48 -5.49
N ASP A 56 4.61 6.92 -6.70
CA ASP A 56 5.51 7.51 -7.70
C ASP A 56 5.01 8.87 -8.18
N TYR A 57 3.71 9.02 -8.42
CA TYR A 57 3.12 10.32 -8.76
C TYR A 57 3.20 11.30 -7.59
N ALA A 58 2.98 10.85 -6.36
CA ALA A 58 3.12 11.70 -5.18
C ALA A 58 4.56 12.19 -4.99
N LYS A 59 5.54 11.29 -5.10
CA LYS A 59 6.97 11.60 -4.96
C LYS A 59 7.50 12.52 -6.04
N SER A 60 6.97 12.44 -7.27
CA SER A 60 7.35 13.35 -8.35
C SER A 60 6.68 14.74 -8.23
N GLY A 61 5.80 14.94 -7.25
CA GLY A 61 5.02 16.18 -7.12
C GLY A 61 3.91 16.31 -8.17
N PHE A 62 3.54 15.23 -8.86
CA PHE A 62 2.55 15.25 -9.93
C PHE A 62 1.18 15.78 -9.46
N TYR A 63 0.75 15.44 -8.25
CA TYR A 63 -0.55 15.89 -7.73
C TYR A 63 -0.56 17.38 -7.32
N ASN A 64 0.59 18.04 -7.23
CA ASN A 64 0.67 19.44 -6.87
C ASN A 64 -0.04 20.31 -7.93
N GLY A 65 -0.89 21.22 -7.45
CA GLY A 65 -1.69 22.10 -8.29
C GLY A 65 -2.85 21.41 -9.02
N THR A 66 -3.14 20.13 -8.72
CA THR A 66 -4.34 19.46 -9.23
C THR A 66 -5.57 19.77 -8.38
N ILE A 67 -6.76 19.62 -8.98
CA ILE A 67 -8.04 19.85 -8.30
C ILE A 67 -8.88 18.57 -8.20
N PHE A 68 -9.83 18.57 -7.26
CA PHE A 68 -10.99 17.68 -7.28
C PHE A 68 -12.01 18.22 -8.27
N HIS A 69 -11.94 17.76 -9.53
CA HIS A 69 -12.76 18.28 -10.62
C HIS A 69 -14.17 17.69 -10.67
N ARG A 70 -14.44 16.62 -9.91
CA ARG A 70 -15.76 16.00 -9.86
C ARG A 70 -16.12 15.66 -8.41
N VAL A 71 -17.17 16.29 -7.90
CA VAL A 71 -17.69 16.13 -6.54
C VAL A 71 -19.17 15.81 -6.63
N ILE A 72 -19.57 14.64 -6.15
CA ILE A 72 -20.97 14.20 -6.15
C ILE A 72 -21.38 13.88 -4.71
N PRO A 73 -22.25 14.69 -4.08
CA PRO A 73 -22.74 14.44 -2.73
C PRO A 73 -23.37 13.05 -2.59
N GLY A 74 -23.07 12.36 -1.49
CA GLY A 74 -23.56 11.00 -1.23
C GLY A 74 -22.91 9.90 -2.07
N PHE A 75 -21.91 10.23 -2.90
CA PHE A 75 -21.19 9.23 -3.70
C PHE A 75 -19.68 9.32 -3.53
N MET A 76 -19.01 10.24 -4.22
CA MET A 76 -17.53 10.31 -4.21
C MET A 76 -17.00 11.68 -4.67
N ILE A 77 -15.71 11.86 -4.47
CA ILE A 77 -14.91 12.94 -5.05
C ILE A 77 -13.77 12.34 -5.88
N GLN A 78 -13.51 12.94 -7.04
CA GLN A 78 -12.48 12.50 -8.00
C GLN A 78 -11.58 13.67 -8.36
N GLY A 79 -10.27 13.43 -8.37
CA GLY A 79 -9.24 14.44 -8.58
C GLY A 79 -7.94 13.86 -9.13
N GLY A 80 -6.86 14.66 -9.07
CA GLY A 80 -5.49 14.21 -9.38
C GLY A 80 -5.09 14.23 -10.85
N GLY A 81 -5.96 14.67 -11.77
CA GLY A 81 -5.68 14.68 -13.22
C GLY A 81 -5.81 16.03 -13.94
N LEU A 82 -6.53 17.00 -13.36
CA LEU A 82 -6.77 18.32 -13.96
C LEU A 82 -6.16 19.44 -13.13
N THR A 83 -5.67 20.49 -13.80
CA THR A 83 -5.31 21.76 -13.16
C THR A 83 -6.56 22.59 -12.83
N ALA A 84 -6.38 23.71 -12.13
CA ALA A 84 -7.47 24.66 -11.84
C ALA A 84 -8.21 25.16 -13.09
N SER A 85 -7.51 25.24 -14.23
CA SER A 85 -8.09 25.63 -15.52
C SER A 85 -8.72 24.47 -16.30
N LEU A 86 -8.96 23.33 -15.65
CA LEU A 86 -9.51 22.10 -16.26
C LEU A 86 -8.64 21.51 -17.38
N ILE A 87 -7.34 21.79 -17.35
CA ILE A 87 -6.38 21.24 -18.32
C ILE A 87 -5.86 19.90 -17.79
N PRO A 88 -5.93 18.82 -18.59
CA PRO A 88 -5.38 17.52 -18.18
C PRO A 88 -3.85 17.56 -18.12
N LYS A 89 -3.30 16.94 -17.06
CA LYS A 89 -1.85 16.71 -16.94
C LYS A 89 -1.49 15.41 -17.66
N GLU A 90 -0.35 15.40 -18.35
CA GLU A 90 0.16 14.21 -19.04
C GLU A 90 0.52 13.09 -18.05
N THR A 91 0.10 11.86 -18.34
CA THR A 91 0.27 10.73 -17.43
C THR A 91 1.26 9.70 -17.97
N LYS A 92 1.82 8.89 -17.07
CA LYS A 92 2.47 7.62 -17.42
C LYS A 92 1.46 6.66 -18.09
N PRO A 93 1.93 5.58 -18.75
CA PRO A 93 1.06 4.55 -19.27
C PRO A 93 0.11 3.96 -18.21
N PRO A 94 -1.07 3.45 -18.61
CA PRO A 94 -2.01 2.81 -17.70
C PRO A 94 -1.42 1.59 -16.98
N ILE A 95 -1.91 1.32 -15.77
CA ILE A 95 -1.50 0.17 -14.95
C ILE A 95 -2.54 -0.96 -15.01
N LYS A 96 -2.11 -2.17 -14.62
CA LYS A 96 -2.99 -3.32 -14.45
C LYS A 96 -4.06 -3.03 -13.39
N ASN A 97 -5.29 -3.43 -13.66
CA ASN A 97 -6.39 -3.33 -12.69
C ASN A 97 -6.22 -4.37 -11.57
N GLU A 98 -6.33 -3.92 -10.32
CA GLU A 98 -6.22 -4.74 -9.09
C GLU A 98 -7.54 -4.77 -8.29
N ALA A 99 -8.68 -4.38 -8.85
CA ALA A 99 -9.95 -4.26 -8.11
C ALA A 99 -10.48 -5.58 -7.53
N ALA A 100 -10.08 -6.73 -8.09
CA ALA A 100 -10.41 -8.05 -7.56
C ALA A 100 -9.44 -8.47 -6.43
N ASN A 101 -9.17 -7.57 -5.47
CA ASN A 101 -8.21 -7.77 -4.37
C ASN A 101 -8.87 -8.00 -3.00
N GLY A 102 -10.20 -7.99 -2.91
CA GLY A 102 -10.93 -8.27 -1.67
C GLY A 102 -11.03 -7.11 -0.68
N LEU A 103 -10.58 -5.90 -1.06
CA LEU A 103 -10.85 -4.68 -0.30
C LEU A 103 -12.28 -4.21 -0.54
N THR A 104 -12.99 -3.83 0.52
CA THR A 104 -14.38 -3.32 0.50
C THR A 104 -14.54 -2.09 1.36
#